data_AF-A0A8B5XAG9-F1
#
_entry.id   AF-A0A8B5XAG9-F1
#
_cell.length_a   1.000
_cell.length_b   1.000
_cell.length_c   1.000
_cell.angle_alpha   90.00
_cell.angle_beta   90.00
_cell.angle_gamma   90.00
#
_symmetry.space_group_name_H-M   'P 1'
#
loop_
_entity.id
_entity.type
_entity.pdbx_description
1 polymer ?
#
loop_
_entity_poly.entity_id
_entity_poly.type
_entity_poly.pdbx_seq_one_letter_code
_entity_poly.pdbx_strand_id
1 'polypeptide(L)'
;MKTVVIGILPQDQIRARMLAIARGEIKPGPEEPKVWFTSMKSLAEVLSDDNRALLRVITQAQPGSIARLAEITGRKPSNLSRTLKTLSRYGIVEMHREKNQIRPVARATEFTIHAA
;
A
#
# COMPACT_ATOMS: atom_id res chain seq x y z
N MET A 1 8.18 5.44 -11.50
CA MET A 1 7.47 4.62 -10.49
C MET A 1 6.50 3.69 -11.21
N LYS A 2 6.03 2.61 -10.57
CA LYS A 2 5.05 1.71 -11.21
C LYS A 2 3.63 2.09 -10.77
N THR A 3 2.71 2.18 -11.71
CA THR A 3 1.27 2.26 -11.42
C THR A 3 0.83 0.93 -10.82
N VAL A 4 0.11 0.97 -9.69
CA VAL A 4 -0.42 -0.24 -9.05
C VAL A 4 -1.89 -0.39 -9.40
N VAL A 5 -2.24 -1.55 -9.96
CA VAL A 5 -3.63 -1.93 -10.22
C VAL A 5 -4.24 -2.49 -8.93
N ILE A 6 -5.34 -1.87 -8.50
CA ILE A 6 -6.08 -2.21 -7.29
C ILE A 6 -7.44 -2.78 -7.69
N GLY A 7 -7.77 -3.94 -7.14
CA GLY A 7 -9.04 -4.62 -7.32
C GLY A 7 -9.91 -4.47 -6.09
N ILE A 8 -11.23 -4.38 -6.28
CA ILE A 8 -12.20 -4.40 -5.17
C ILE A 8 -13.09 -5.62 -5.34
N LEU A 9 -13.11 -6.51 -4.35
CA LEU A 9 -13.97 -7.69 -4.30
C LEU A 9 -14.36 -8.01 -2.86
N PRO A 10 -15.53 -8.61 -2.61
CA PRO A 10 -15.89 -9.15 -1.29
C PRO A 10 -14.85 -10.15 -0.76
N GLN A 11 -14.71 -10.24 0.58
CA GLN A 11 -13.65 -11.03 1.22
C GLN A 11 -13.71 -12.53 0.89
N ASP A 12 -14.92 -13.08 0.79
CA ASP A 12 -15.19 -14.46 0.39
C ASP A 12 -14.71 -14.73 -1.03
N GLN A 13 -14.95 -13.80 -1.96
CA GLN A 13 -14.48 -13.91 -3.35
C GLN A 13 -12.97 -13.78 -3.46
N ILE A 14 -12.35 -12.85 -2.72
CA ILE A 14 -10.88 -12.75 -2.66
C ILE A 14 -10.29 -14.08 -2.16
N ARG A 15 -10.89 -14.68 -1.12
CA ARG A 15 -10.45 -15.97 -0.58
C ARG A 15 -10.61 -17.10 -1.58
N ALA A 16 -11.76 -17.21 -2.24
CA ALA A 16 -12.01 -18.22 -3.27
C ALA A 16 -11.00 -18.11 -4.41
N ARG A 17 -10.73 -16.87 -4.89
CA ARG A 17 -9.73 -16.60 -5.93
C ARG A 17 -8.33 -17.01 -5.48
N MET A 18 -7.91 -16.69 -4.26
CA MET A 18 -6.61 -17.12 -3.73
C MET A 18 -6.47 -18.64 -3.69
N LEU A 19 -7.51 -19.36 -3.29
CA LEU A 19 -7.51 -20.83 -3.29
C LEU A 19 -7.41 -21.41 -4.72
N ALA A 20 -8.15 -20.86 -5.68
CA ALA A 20 -8.09 -21.28 -7.08
C ALA A 20 -6.70 -21.04 -7.69
N ILE A 21 -6.04 -19.92 -7.34
CA ILE A 21 -4.65 -19.65 -7.75
C ILE A 21 -3.69 -20.69 -7.15
N ALA A 22 -3.84 -20.99 -5.85
CA ALA A 22 -3.00 -21.99 -5.18
C ALA A 22 -3.18 -23.40 -5.77
N ARG A 23 -4.37 -23.71 -6.29
CA ARG A 23 -4.66 -24.97 -7.02
C ARG A 23 -4.18 -24.97 -8.47
N GLY A 24 -3.75 -23.83 -9.00
CA GLY A 24 -3.34 -23.68 -10.41
C GLY A 24 -4.50 -23.55 -11.40
N GLU A 25 -5.74 -23.43 -10.92
CA GLU A 25 -6.94 -23.23 -11.74
C GLU A 25 -6.99 -21.82 -12.35
N ILE A 26 -6.47 -20.82 -11.62
CA ILE A 26 -6.34 -19.44 -12.07
C ILE A 26 -4.86 -19.07 -12.11
N LYS A 27 -4.42 -18.51 -13.24
CA LYS A 27 -3.08 -17.92 -13.39
C LYS A 27 -3.25 -16.41 -13.60
N PRO A 28 -2.96 -15.57 -12.59
CA PRO A 28 -3.12 -14.13 -12.71
C PRO A 28 -2.27 -13.55 -13.85
N GLY A 29 -2.89 -12.78 -14.74
CA GLY A 29 -2.21 -12.03 -15.78
C GLY A 29 -1.36 -10.88 -15.23
N PRO A 30 -0.44 -10.33 -16.05
CA PRO A 30 0.44 -9.22 -15.63
C PRO A 30 -0.32 -7.92 -15.32
N GLU A 31 -1.47 -7.70 -15.95
CA GLU A 31 -2.33 -6.53 -15.79
C GLU A 31 -3.42 -6.70 -14.71
N GLU A 32 -3.51 -7.89 -14.10
CA GLU A 32 -4.49 -8.15 -13.06
C GLU A 32 -4.12 -7.47 -11.73
N PRO A 33 -5.13 -7.08 -10.92
CA PRO A 33 -4.87 -6.49 -9.63
C PRO A 33 -4.06 -7.42 -8.71
N LYS A 34 -2.99 -6.87 -8.15
CA LYS A 34 -2.13 -7.53 -7.16
C LYS A 34 -2.50 -7.14 -5.74
N VAL A 35 -3.20 -6.01 -5.59
CA VAL A 35 -3.68 -5.48 -4.32
C VAL A 35 -5.20 -5.53 -4.34
N TRP A 36 -5.79 -6.18 -3.34
CA TRP A 36 -7.24 -6.37 -3.24
C TRP A 36 -7.79 -5.69 -1.98
N PHE A 37 -8.88 -4.95 -2.14
CA PHE A 37 -9.65 -4.37 -1.06
C PHE A 37 -11.04 -5.00 -0.99
N THR A 38 -11.59 -5.08 0.22
CA THR A 38 -12.92 -5.65 0.45
C THR A 38 -14.06 -4.72 0.06
N SER A 39 -13.79 -3.42 -0.08
CA SER A 39 -14.76 -2.40 -0.43
C SER A 39 -14.09 -1.10 -0.88
N MET A 40 -14.86 -0.25 -1.57
CA MET A 40 -14.46 1.12 -1.90
C MET A 40 -14.19 1.95 -0.64
N LYS A 41 -14.97 1.74 0.44
CA LYS A 41 -14.78 2.42 1.72
C LYS A 41 -13.38 2.14 2.30
N SER A 42 -13.00 0.87 2.38
CA SER A 42 -11.68 0.47 2.88
C SER A 42 -10.56 1.03 2.01
N LEU A 43 -10.74 1.06 0.68
CA LEU A 43 -9.79 1.69 -0.23
C LEU A 43 -9.63 3.19 0.06
N ALA A 44 -10.75 3.92 0.20
CA ALA A 44 -10.73 5.36 0.45
C ALA A 44 -10.07 5.73 1.79
N GLU A 45 -10.23 4.89 2.82
CA GLU A 45 -9.56 5.08 4.11
C GLU A 45 -8.03 4.88 4.00
N VAL A 46 -7.59 3.89 3.22
CA VAL A 46 -6.15 3.58 3.07
C VAL A 46 -5.46 4.52 2.08
N LEU A 47 -6.11 4.86 0.97
CA LEU A 47 -5.62 5.80 -0.05
C LEU A 47 -6.33 7.16 0.02
N SER A 48 -6.55 7.64 1.24
CA SER A 48 -7.05 9.00 1.48
C SER A 48 -6.10 10.07 0.92
N ASP A 49 -6.59 11.30 0.77
CA ASP A 49 -5.77 12.43 0.32
C ASP A 49 -4.50 12.60 1.14
N ASP A 50 -4.62 12.53 2.47
CA ASP A 50 -3.49 12.61 3.39
C ASP A 50 -2.45 11.50 3.15
N ASN A 51 -2.91 10.28 2.91
CA ASN A 51 -2.00 9.15 2.68
C ASN A 51 -1.38 9.24 1.28
N ARG A 52 -2.10 9.72 0.26
CA ARG A 52 -1.54 9.99 -1.07
C ARG A 52 -0.51 11.11 -1.04
N ALA A 53 -0.75 12.18 -0.28
CA ALA A 53 0.21 13.24 -0.03
C ALA A 53 1.45 12.70 0.70
N LEU A 54 1.25 11.86 1.73
CA LEU A 54 2.34 11.19 2.44
C LEU A 54 3.22 10.36 1.49
N LEU A 55 2.63 9.57 0.58
CA LEU A 55 3.37 8.78 -0.40
C LEU A 55 4.23 9.64 -1.33
N ARG A 56 3.72 10.81 -1.74
CA ARG A 56 4.48 11.79 -2.53
C ARG A 56 5.68 12.32 -1.74
N VAL A 57 5.47 12.69 -0.47
CA VAL A 57 6.56 13.15 0.41
C VAL A 57 7.62 12.08 0.60
N ILE A 58 7.24 10.82 0.85
CA ILE A 58 8.19 9.71 0.99
C ILE A 58 9.01 9.53 -0.29
N THR A 59 8.37 9.67 -1.45
CA THR A 59 9.03 9.54 -2.76
C THR A 59 10.03 10.66 -3.01
N GLN A 60 9.64 11.91 -2.73
CA GLN A 60 10.44 13.10 -3.00
C GLN A 60 11.58 13.27 -2.00
N ALA A 61 11.29 13.13 -0.71
CA ALA A 61 12.24 13.41 0.36
C ALA A 61 13.08 12.19 0.76
N GLN A 62 12.70 10.98 0.34
CA GLN A 62 13.39 9.72 0.62
C GLN A 62 13.89 9.63 2.09
N PRO A 63 13.00 9.79 3.07
CA PRO A 63 13.41 9.94 4.47
C PRO A 63 14.16 8.70 4.93
N GLY A 64 15.32 8.87 5.57
CA GLY A 64 16.12 7.76 6.11
C GLY A 64 15.44 7.00 7.25
N SER A 65 14.38 7.55 7.85
CA SER A 65 13.63 6.90 8.93
C SER A 65 12.21 7.44 9.10
N ILE A 66 11.39 6.71 9.86
CA ILE A 66 10.05 7.18 10.29
C ILE A 66 10.15 8.48 11.11
N ALA A 67 11.19 8.63 11.94
CA ALA A 67 11.40 9.86 12.72
C ALA A 67 11.66 11.06 11.80
N ARG A 68 12.52 10.87 10.79
CA ARG A 68 12.78 11.92 9.79
C ARG A 68 11.52 12.28 8.99
N LEU A 69 10.71 11.28 8.62
CA LEU A 69 9.44 11.51 7.94
C LEU A 69 8.44 12.29 8.83
N ALA A 70 8.45 12.02 10.13
CA ALA A 70 7.63 12.75 11.10
C ALA A 70 8.01 14.24 11.17
N GLU A 71 9.30 14.56 11.18
CA GLU A 71 9.80 15.93 11.12
C GLU A 71 9.35 16.65 9.85
N ILE A 72 9.50 16.00 8.69
CA ILE A 72 9.15 16.60 7.38
C ILE A 72 7.64 16.86 7.27
N THR A 73 6.82 15.94 7.78
CA THR A 73 5.36 16.01 7.64
C THR A 73 4.66 16.70 8.80
N GLY A 74 5.36 17.00 9.90
CA GLY A 74 4.77 17.49 11.16
C GLY A 74 3.84 16.48 11.85
N ARG A 75 3.79 15.22 11.41
CA ARG A 75 2.88 14.20 11.96
C ARG A 75 3.54 13.43 13.11
N LYS A 76 2.74 12.99 14.08
CA LYS A 76 3.24 12.17 15.20
C LYS A 76 3.84 10.84 14.69
N PRO A 77 5.04 10.42 15.15
CA PRO A 77 5.70 9.19 14.70
C PRO A 77 4.87 7.90 14.90
N SER A 78 4.08 7.83 15.98
CA SER A 78 3.21 6.68 16.27
C SER A 78 2.05 6.56 15.28
N ASN A 79 1.51 7.69 14.82
CA ASN A 79 0.47 7.72 13.78
C ASN A 79 1.05 7.30 12.43
N LEU A 80 2.20 7.87 12.05
CA LEU A 80 2.90 7.48 10.83
C LEU A 80 3.24 5.99 10.83
N SER A 81 3.76 5.45 11.92
CA SER A 81 4.05 4.01 12.02
C SER A 81 2.82 3.14 11.75
N ARG A 82 1.64 3.51 12.29
CA ARG A 82 0.39 2.77 12.04
C ARG A 82 -0.02 2.86 10.57
N THR A 83 -0.02 4.06 10.00
CA THR A 83 -0.34 4.29 8.59
C THR A 83 0.62 3.53 7.65
N LEU A 84 1.93 3.63 7.89
CA LEU A 84 2.95 2.94 7.09
C LEU A 84 2.83 1.42 7.18
N LYS A 85 2.51 0.87 8.36
CA LYS A 85 2.23 -0.56 8.51
C LYS A 85 1.02 -0.99 7.68
N THR A 86 -0.06 -0.20 7.70
CA THR A 86 -1.24 -0.49 6.86
C THR A 86 -0.88 -0.46 5.37
N LEU A 87 -0.24 0.61 4.91
CA LEU A 87 0.20 0.73 3.51
C LEU A 87 1.17 -0.40 3.11
N SER A 88 1.99 -0.86 4.04
CA SER A 88 2.93 -1.97 3.81
C SER A 88 2.25 -3.32 3.70
N ARG A 89 1.18 -3.57 4.45
CA ARG A 89 0.35 -4.79 4.28
C ARG A 89 -0.23 -4.91 2.86
N TYR A 90 -0.53 -3.78 2.23
CA TYR A 90 -1.00 -3.72 0.85
C TYR A 90 0.14 -3.63 -0.19
N GLY A 91 1.41 -3.68 0.23
CA GLY A 91 2.56 -3.59 -0.67
C GLY A 91 2.77 -2.20 -1.29
N ILE A 92 2.07 -1.17 -0.81
CA ILE A 92 2.16 0.19 -1.32
C ILE A 92 3.44 0.88 -0.80
N VAL A 93 3.85 0.53 0.42
CA VAL A 93 5.08 0.98 1.05
C VAL A 93 5.90 -0.22 1.49
N GLU A 94 7.20 -0.17 1.27
CA GLU A 94 8.14 -1.08 1.92
C GLU A 94 8.77 -0.46 3.14
N MET A 95 8.96 -1.27 4.16
CA MET A 95 9.66 -0.89 5.38
C MET A 95 11.03 -1.59 5.41
N HIS A 96 12.07 -0.85 5.05
CA HIS A 96 13.45 -1.34 5.08
C HIS A 96 14.01 -1.17 6.48
N ARG A 97 14.47 -2.26 7.09
CA ARG A 97 15.12 -2.21 8.40
C ARG A 97 16.62 -2.02 8.20
N GLU A 98 17.12 -0.88 8.64
CA GLU A 98 18.53 -0.51 8.51
C GLU A 98 19.07 -0.20 9.90
N LYS A 99 19.97 -1.04 10.40
CA LYS A 99 20.50 -0.98 11.77
C LYS A 99 19.33 -0.95 12.79
N ASN A 100 19.17 0.18 13.48
CA ASN A 100 18.15 0.41 14.51
C ASN A 100 16.98 1.27 14.02
N GLN A 101 16.89 1.57 12.71
CA GLN A 101 15.86 2.43 12.15
C GLN A 101 15.06 1.70 11.06
N ILE A 102 13.84 2.20 10.82
CA ILE A 102 12.97 1.72 9.76
C ILE A 102 12.85 2.84 8.74
N ARG A 103 13.30 2.58 7.52
CA ARG A 103 13.22 3.47 6.37
C ARG A 103 12.00 3.12 5.51
N PRO A 104 10.99 3.99 5.42
CA PRO A 104 9.85 3.75 4.53
C PRO A 104 10.22 4.10 3.09
N VAL A 105 9.83 3.25 2.14
CA VAL A 105 10.00 3.45 0.70
C VAL A 105 8.66 3.26 0.00
N ALA A 106 8.15 4.30 -0.64
CA ALA A 106 6.93 4.21 -1.44
C ALA A 106 7.21 3.44 -2.74
N ARG A 107 6.40 2.41 -3.01
CA ARG A 107 6.50 1.62 -4.26
C ARG A 107 5.64 2.18 -5.38
N ALA A 108 4.57 2.88 -5.03
CA ALA A 108 3.65 3.49 -5.97
C ALA A 108 3.08 4.81 -5.43
N THR A 109 2.84 5.74 -6.35
CA THR A 109 2.13 7.01 -6.12
C THR A 109 0.91 7.16 -7.03
N GLU A 110 0.75 6.25 -7.98
CA GLU A 110 -0.33 6.22 -8.97
C GLU A 110 -1.04 4.88 -8.89
N PHE A 111 -2.37 4.94 -8.94
CA PHE A 111 -3.22 3.79 -8.70
C PHE A 111 -4.35 3.77 -9.73
N THR A 112 -4.56 2.60 -10.34
CA THR A 112 -5.71 2.35 -11.21
C THR A 112 -6.67 1.42 -10.47
N ILE A 113 -7.94 1.79 -10.41
CA ILE A 113 -8.95 1.05 -9.66
C ILE A 113 -9.80 0.27 -10.65
N HIS A 114 -9.81 -1.06 -10.52
CA HIS A 114 -10.72 -1.95 -11.23
C HIS A 114 -11.79 -2.42 -10.24
N ALA A 115 -12.97 -1.82 -10.34
CA ALA A 115 -14.15 -2.26 -9.61
C ALA A 115 -15.04 -3.04 -10.58
N ALA A 116 -15.44 -4.25 -10.18
CA ALA A 116 -16.40 -5.10 -10.88
C ALA A 116 -17.66 -5.25 -10.03
#